data_AF-A0A851KK92-F1
#
_entry.id   AF-A0A851KK92-F1
#
_cell.length_a   1.000
_cell.length_b   1.000
_cell.length_c   1.000
_cell.angle_alpha   90.00
_cell.angle_beta   90.00
_cell.angle_gamma   90.00
#
_symmetry.space_group_name_H-M   'P 1'
#
loop_
_entity.id
_entity.type
_entity.pdbx_description
1 polymer ?
#
loop_
_entity_poly.entity_id
_entity_poly.type
_entity_poly.pdbx_seq_one_letter_code
_entity_poly.pdbx_strand_id
1 'polypeptide(L)' 'MGPHGRHRPCLLLLLLPPLLPLPPVRAAAAAAAAARPNFVLVLADDLGFGDLGSYGHPSSATPHLDRL' A
#
# COMPACT_ATOMS: atom_id res chain seq x y z
N MET A 1 -69.37 11.24 40.72
CA MET A 1 -69.32 12.35 39.75
C MET A 1 -67.86 12.61 39.44
N GLY A 2 -67.39 12.31 38.22
CA GLY A 2 -65.97 12.35 37.81
C GLY A 2 -65.38 13.79 37.71
N PRO A 3 -64.12 13.97 37.26
CA PRO A 3 -63.61 13.35 36.02
C PRO A 3 -62.10 12.90 35.98
N HIS A 4 -61.86 11.96 35.07
CA HIS A 4 -60.75 11.80 34.10
C HIS A 4 -59.32 12.31 34.36
N GLY A 5 -58.32 11.45 34.06
CA GLY A 5 -56.95 11.90 33.79
C GLY A 5 -55.92 10.78 33.54
N ARG A 6 -55.95 10.18 32.35
CA ARG A 6 -54.99 9.17 31.85
C ARG A 6 -53.59 9.78 31.69
N HIS A 7 -52.54 9.35 32.40
CA HIS A 7 -51.15 9.48 31.90
C HIS A 7 -50.21 8.42 32.50
N ARG A 8 -49.90 7.39 31.71
CA ARG A 8 -48.70 6.55 31.89
C ARG A 8 -47.48 7.41 31.52
N PRO A 9 -46.29 7.19 32.14
CA PRO A 9 -45.25 6.60 31.31
C PRO A 9 -44.30 5.68 32.08
N CYS A 10 -44.45 4.37 31.86
CA CYS A 10 -43.36 3.39 31.93
C CYS A 10 -42.32 3.61 30.81
N LEU A 11 -41.98 4.86 30.50
CA LEU A 11 -41.19 5.23 29.31
C LEU A 11 -40.00 6.11 29.70
N LEU A 12 -39.27 5.69 30.73
CA LEU A 12 -38.03 6.34 31.13
C LEU A 12 -37.04 5.29 31.66
N LEU A 13 -36.64 4.31 30.84
CA LEU A 13 -35.44 3.51 31.20
C LEU A 13 -34.75 2.69 30.08
N LEU A 14 -34.83 3.01 28.79
CA LEU A 14 -34.12 2.20 27.77
C LEU A 14 -33.55 2.99 26.59
N LEU A 15 -32.70 3.99 26.86
CA LEU A 15 -31.85 4.60 25.82
C LEU A 15 -30.43 4.91 26.32
N LEU A 16 -29.80 3.98 27.05
CA LEU A 16 -28.34 4.03 27.22
C LEU A 16 -27.71 3.06 26.21
N PRO A 17 -27.06 3.54 25.13
CA PRO A 17 -26.32 2.64 24.25
C PRO A 17 -25.12 2.08 25.02
N PRO A 18 -24.80 0.77 24.89
CA PRO A 18 -23.62 0.21 25.51
C PRO A 18 -22.38 0.85 24.88
N LEU A 19 -21.52 1.42 25.73
CA LEU A 19 -20.24 2.01 25.36
C LEU A 19 -19.28 0.87 24.94
N LEU A 20 -19.42 0.37 23.71
CA LEU A 20 -18.45 -0.56 23.13
C LEU A 20 -17.15 0.21 22.85
N PRO A 21 -15.98 -0.25 23.34
CA PRO A 21 -14.71 0.37 23.02
C PRO A 21 -14.42 0.17 21.53
N LEU A 22 -14.32 1.28 20.79
CA LEU A 22 -13.90 1.27 19.41
C LEU A 22 -12.46 0.75 19.32
N PRO A 23 -12.13 -0.18 18.41
CA PRO A 23 -10.75 -0.62 18.22
C PRO A 23 -9.89 0.57 17.79
N PRO A 24 -8.61 0.63 18.21
CA PRO A 24 -7.71 1.69 17.76
C PRO A 24 -7.62 1.63 16.23
N VAL A 25 -8.03 2.71 15.57
CA VAL A 25 -7.79 2.93 14.15
C VAL A 25 -6.27 2.94 13.97
N ARG A 26 -5.73 1.84 13.43
CA ARG A 26 -4.30 1.73 13.15
C ARG A 26 -4.00 2.70 12.03
N ALA A 27 -3.26 3.78 12.35
CA ALA A 27 -2.79 4.72 11.34
C ALA A 27 -2.08 3.92 10.24
N ALA A 28 -2.56 4.04 9.01
CA ALA A 28 -1.88 3.49 7.85
C ALA A 28 -0.48 4.09 7.83
N ALA A 29 0.54 3.22 7.84
CA ALA A 29 1.93 3.63 7.75
C ALA A 29 2.08 4.61 6.58
N ALA A 30 2.75 5.75 6.84
CA ALA A 30 3.09 6.71 5.81
C ALA A 30 3.69 5.95 4.63
N ALA A 31 3.06 6.06 3.45
CA ALA A 31 3.60 5.50 2.23
C ALA A 31 5.02 6.05 2.09
N ALA A 32 6.02 5.16 2.14
CA ALA A 32 7.38 5.54 1.82
C ALA A 32 7.33 6.23 0.46
N ALA A 33 7.64 7.52 0.42
CA ALA A 33 7.67 8.26 -0.83
C ALA A 33 8.59 7.47 -1.76
N ALA A 34 8.03 6.98 -2.88
CA ALA A 34 8.80 6.18 -3.81
C ALA A 34 10.03 6.99 -4.20
N ALA A 35 11.22 6.46 -3.90
CA ALA A 35 12.46 7.14 -4.22
C ALA A 35 12.46 7.45 -5.72
N ARG A 36 12.84 8.67 -6.08
CA ARG A 36 12.95 9.04 -7.50
C ARG A 36 13.95 8.09 -8.16
N PRO A 37 13.57 7.37 -9.22
CA PRO A 37 14.51 6.48 -9.90
C PRO A 37 15.64 7.32 -10.51
N ASN A 38 16.87 6.82 -10.41
CA ASN A 38 18.01 7.36 -11.14
C ASN A 38 18.12 6.62 -12.47
N PHE A 39 18.43 7.35 -13.55
CA PHE A 39 18.63 6.76 -14.87
C PHE A 39 20.12 6.81 -15.23
N VAL A 40 20.65 5.69 -15.72
CA VAL A 40 22.00 5.58 -16.29
C VAL A 40 21.85 5.03 -17.70
N LEU A 41 22.27 5.81 -18.69
CA LEU A 41 22.32 5.39 -20.09
C LEU A 41 23.76 5.04 -20.45
N VAL A 42 23.98 3.79 -20.83
CA VAL A 42 25.27 3.32 -21.36
C VAL A 42 25.14 3.21 -22.87
N LEU A 43 25.87 4.06 -23.60
CA LEU A 43 25.95 4.02 -25.05
C LEU A 43 27.26 3.33 -25.45
N ALA A 44 27.16 2.27 -26.24
CA ALA A 44 28.30 1.61 -26.85
C ALA A 44 28.25 1.86 -28.36
N ASP A 45 29.39 2.22 -28.93
CA ASP A 45 29.56 2.35 -30.37
C ASP A 45 29.79 0.97 -30.99
N ASP A 46 29.20 0.73 -32.17
CA ASP A 46 29.36 -0.49 -32.96
C ASP A 46 29.12 -1.84 -32.24
N LEU A 47 28.36 -1.85 -31.14
CA LEU A 47 28.04 -3.11 -30.44
C LEU A 47 27.06 -3.96 -31.26
N GLY A 48 27.56 -5.06 -31.80
CA GLY A 48 26.79 -6.05 -32.56
C GLY A 48 25.95 -6.97 -31.68
N PHE A 49 24.93 -7.59 -32.28
CA PHE A 49 24.01 -8.51 -31.60
C PHE A 49 24.72 -9.74 -31.00
N GLY A 50 25.86 -10.15 -31.55
CA GLY A 50 26.59 -11.34 -31.08
C GLY A 50 27.70 -11.05 -30.10
N ASP A 51 27.99 -9.79 -29.78
CA ASP A 51 29.28 -9.42 -29.16
C ASP A 51 29.32 -9.64 -27.64
N LEU A 52 28.16 -9.80 -27.00
CA LEU A 52 28.06 -10.06 -25.56
C LEU A 52 28.26 -11.55 -25.24
N GLY A 53 28.93 -11.81 -24.12
CA GLY A 53 29.09 -13.16 -23.57
C GLY A 53 27.75 -13.83 -23.27
N SER A 54 26.75 -13.07 -22.81
CA SER A 54 25.38 -13.55 -22.59
C SER A 54 24.67 -14.04 -23.86
N TYR A 55 25.14 -13.65 -25.05
CA TYR A 55 24.66 -14.16 -26.34
C TYR A 55 25.50 -15.33 -26.89
N GLY A 56 26.46 -15.82 -26.11
CA GLY A 56 27.27 -16.98 -26.47
C GLY A 56 28.47 -16.64 -27.35
N HIS A 57 28.96 -15.39 -27.35
CA HIS A 57 30.20 -15.04 -28.04
C HIS A 57 31.35 -15.95 -27.55
N PRO A 58 32.14 -16.56 -28.46
CA PRO A 58 33.09 -17.61 -28.07
C PRO A 58 34.25 -17.11 -27.20
N SER A 59 34.54 -15.81 -27.22
CA SER A 59 35.72 -15.22 -26.55
C SER A 59 35.47 -13.88 -25.85
N SER A 60 34.34 -13.22 -26.08
CA SER A 60 34.06 -11.92 -25.46
C SER A 60 33.55 -12.17 -24.05
N ALA A 61 34.33 -11.74 -23.06
CA ALA A 61 33.93 -11.79 -21.67
C ALA A 61 33.34 -10.44 -21.26
N THR A 62 32.03 -10.40 -21.02
CA THR A 62 31.31 -9.19 -20.58
C THR A 62 30.73 -9.34 -19.16
N PRO A 63 31.51 -9.80 -18.16
CA PRO A 63 30.98 -10.26 -16.87
C PRO A 63 30.26 -9.19 -16.05
N HIS A 64 30.52 -7.91 -16.33
CA HIS A 64 29.78 -6.81 -15.70
C HIS A 64 28.42 -6.62 -16.35
N LEU A 65 28.33 -6.66 -17.69
CA LEU A 65 27.08 -6.55 -18.42
C LEU A 65 26.21 -7.81 -18.30
N ASP A 66 26.83 -8.99 -18.27
CA ASP A 66 26.14 -10.28 -18.14
C ASP A 66 25.43 -10.45 -16.78
N ARG A 67 25.77 -9.62 -15.78
CA ARG A 67 25.18 -9.63 -14.43
C ARG A 67 24.20 -8.49 -14.16
N LEU A 68 24.05 -7.56 -15.11
CA LEU A 68 23.04 -6.49 -15.02
C LEU A 68 21.64 -7.07 -15.22
#